data_AF-A0A9J6E826-F1
#
_entry.id   AF-A0A9J6E826-F1
#
_cell.length_a   1.000
_cell.length_b   1.000
_cell.length_c   1.000
_cell.angle_alpha   90.00
_cell.angle_beta   90.00
_cell.angle_gamma   90.00
#
_symmetry.space_group_name_H-M   'P 1'
#
loop_
_entity.id
_entity.type
_entity.pdbx_description
1 polymer ?
#
loop_
_entity_poly.entity_id
_entity_poly.type
_entity_poly.pdbx_seq_one_letter_code
_entity_poly.pdbx_strand_id
1 'polypeptide(L)'
;MADLVSWFTKLTRLILYHDLMLQLDSSDEVQVLSHPSHLHQVWGTTPAVGTEELFLCPQTLTMLLANCPSLSELQAPLHEAIMLTDRFQARSPFFPPVFDNCRELTLGSYLRRSTRSATMMGTTTLPCIKKAHKLYPNLEQLQVSTVDRNVLTFVPKFSRLKRLAIMYGGRGGMCPFSPYITDMLQALHLTHLTIKFFKGILLSTIARHCPNLECLSFLDCNLSDEAVQPGSFTKLRSLALSDCNMDKAFFTLLKDAEGLTNLHLDGGWGIALYIKGPAEPLQPRPIHREMEFLNLDTNWSLRALDVSPEELRSFIDSMPMLRRLSTDSYDIRLCMQNYYPHVKLTWPTCTTCMAEFPKVNLVQDYIWHSLHIDNNEDCEDT
;
A
#
# COMPACT_ATOMS: atom_id res chain seq x y z
N MET A 1 -6.22 -23.60 -7.20
CA MET A 1 -6.92 -22.57 -8.03
C MET A 1 -7.55 -23.11 -9.31
N ALA A 2 -6.91 -24.05 -10.03
CA ALA A 2 -7.50 -24.66 -11.24
C ALA A 2 -8.90 -25.25 -11.01
N ASP A 3 -9.12 -25.90 -9.85
CA ASP A 3 -10.43 -26.43 -9.47
C ASP A 3 -11.47 -25.32 -9.28
N LEU A 4 -11.11 -24.22 -8.62
CA LEU A 4 -12.00 -23.05 -8.45
C LEU A 4 -12.39 -22.43 -9.79
N VAL A 5 -11.42 -22.27 -10.70
CA VAL A 5 -11.65 -21.67 -12.01
C VAL A 5 -12.46 -22.61 -12.92
N SER A 6 -12.25 -23.92 -12.81
CA SER A 6 -12.94 -24.94 -13.63
C SER A 6 -14.33 -25.29 -13.11
N TRP A 7 -14.56 -25.27 -11.80
CA TRP A 7 -15.87 -25.58 -11.21
C TRP A 7 -16.87 -24.43 -11.35
N PHE A 8 -16.38 -23.19 -11.46
CA PHE A 8 -17.22 -22.00 -11.55
C PHE A 8 -16.97 -21.22 -12.84
N THR A 9 -17.22 -21.86 -13.99
CA THR A 9 -16.95 -21.28 -15.32
C THR A 9 -17.63 -19.92 -15.56
N LYS A 10 -18.79 -19.67 -14.95
CA LYS A 10 -19.54 -18.40 -15.05
C LYS A 10 -19.11 -17.31 -14.07
N LEU A 11 -18.15 -17.58 -13.18
CA LEU A 11 -17.72 -16.63 -12.16
C LEU A 11 -16.96 -15.47 -12.84
N THR A 12 -17.42 -14.23 -12.60
CA THR A 12 -16.77 -13.03 -13.13
C THR A 12 -15.83 -12.37 -12.13
N ARG A 13 -16.08 -12.56 -10.82
CA ARG A 13 -15.26 -12.01 -9.74
C ARG A 13 -15.03 -13.07 -8.66
N LEU A 14 -13.78 -13.28 -8.30
CA LEU A 14 -13.38 -14.10 -7.17
C LEU A 14 -12.76 -13.19 -6.10
N ILE A 15 -13.26 -13.27 -4.86
CA ILE A 15 -12.72 -12.53 -3.73
C ILE A 15 -12.25 -13.53 -2.67
N LEU A 16 -10.95 -13.53 -2.41
CA LEU A 16 -10.30 -14.36 -1.40
C LEU A 16 -9.95 -13.48 -0.20
N TYR A 17 -10.93 -13.24 0.66
CA TYR A 17 -10.70 -12.51 1.90
C TYR A 17 -9.84 -13.34 2.84
N HIS A 18 -8.75 -12.75 3.34
CA HIS A 18 -7.80 -13.43 4.22
C HIS A 18 -7.24 -14.68 3.55
N ASP A 19 -6.41 -14.48 2.52
CA ASP A 19 -5.72 -15.60 1.89
C ASP A 19 -4.71 -16.21 2.88
N LEU A 20 -5.22 -17.14 3.68
CA LEU A 20 -4.48 -17.82 4.74
C LEU A 20 -3.61 -18.95 4.19
N MET A 21 -3.76 -19.33 2.92
CA MET A 21 -2.97 -20.41 2.33
C MET A 21 -2.03 -19.86 1.28
N LEU A 22 -0.71 -19.92 1.55
CA LEU A 22 0.24 -19.81 0.46
C LEU A 22 -0.02 -20.95 -0.53
N GLN A 23 -0.39 -20.61 -1.75
CA GLN A 23 -0.65 -21.61 -2.79
C GLN A 23 0.69 -22.14 -3.29
N LEU A 24 1.19 -23.17 -2.62
CA LEU A 24 2.39 -23.90 -3.01
C LEU A 24 1.95 -25.05 -3.93
N ASP A 25 2.34 -24.99 -5.20
CA ASP A 25 2.14 -26.11 -6.12
C ASP A 25 3.30 -27.11 -6.01
N SER A 26 2.95 -28.39 -6.06
CA SER A 26 3.88 -29.53 -6.16
C SER A 26 4.18 -29.96 -7.59
N SER A 27 3.62 -29.25 -8.58
CA SER A 27 3.63 -29.60 -10.01
C SER A 27 4.22 -28.47 -10.86
N ASP A 28 5.27 -28.77 -11.61
CA ASP A 28 5.89 -27.85 -12.59
C ASP A 28 5.05 -27.68 -13.87
N GLU A 29 3.99 -28.46 -14.05
CA GLU A 29 3.17 -28.44 -15.27
C GLU A 29 1.99 -27.46 -15.14
N VAL A 30 1.93 -26.52 -16.08
CA VAL A 30 0.79 -25.61 -16.26
C VAL A 30 -0.36 -26.40 -16.88
N GLN A 31 -1.42 -26.64 -16.10
CA GLN A 31 -2.63 -27.27 -16.61
C GLN A 31 -3.48 -26.25 -17.38
N VAL A 32 -3.75 -26.54 -18.66
CA VAL A 32 -4.66 -25.76 -19.50
C VAL A 32 -6.03 -26.43 -19.46
N LEU A 33 -7.06 -25.68 -19.06
CA LEU A 33 -8.43 -26.14 -18.96
C LEU A 33 -9.04 -26.29 -20.36
N SER A 34 -9.96 -27.24 -20.51
CA SER A 34 -10.68 -27.47 -21.78
C SER A 34 -11.62 -26.33 -22.16
N HIS A 35 -12.04 -25.51 -21.19
CA HIS A 35 -12.89 -24.35 -21.39
C HIS A 35 -12.31 -23.15 -20.62
N PRO A 36 -12.07 -22.00 -21.29
CA PRO A 36 -11.57 -20.81 -20.62
C PRO A 36 -12.63 -20.26 -19.67
N SER A 37 -12.17 -19.68 -18.55
CA SER A 37 -13.05 -19.07 -17.55
C SER A 37 -13.52 -17.68 -17.95
N HIS A 38 -14.71 -17.29 -17.46
CA HIS A 38 -15.26 -15.94 -17.58
C HIS A 38 -14.77 -14.97 -16.49
N LEU A 39 -13.73 -15.36 -15.73
CA LEU A 39 -13.21 -14.56 -14.65
C LEU A 39 -12.56 -13.27 -15.16
N HIS A 40 -13.02 -12.14 -14.63
CA HIS A 40 -12.54 -10.79 -14.94
C HIS A 40 -11.69 -10.21 -13.80
N GLN A 41 -12.00 -10.57 -12.56
CA GLN A 41 -11.39 -9.96 -11.38
C GLN A 41 -11.05 -11.02 -10.33
N VAL A 42 -9.80 -10.96 -9.84
CA VAL A 42 -9.36 -11.75 -8.69
C VAL A 42 -8.78 -10.80 -7.65
N TRP A 43 -9.50 -10.70 -6.54
CA TRP A 43 -9.18 -9.83 -5.42
C TRP A 43 -8.90 -10.65 -4.18
N GLY A 44 -8.12 -10.06 -3.30
CA GLY A 44 -7.96 -10.58 -1.96
C GLY A 44 -6.82 -9.90 -1.26
N THR A 45 -6.70 -10.21 0.01
CA THR A 45 -5.74 -9.57 0.89
C THR A 45 -5.14 -10.63 1.80
N THR A 46 -3.89 -10.41 2.20
CA THR A 46 -3.24 -11.16 3.27
C THR A 46 -2.86 -10.21 4.41
N PRO A 47 -3.84 -9.68 5.18
CA PRO A 47 -3.57 -8.75 6.27
C PRO A 47 -2.66 -9.33 7.36
N ALA A 48 -2.58 -10.66 7.48
CA ALA A 48 -1.72 -11.35 8.45
C ALA A 48 -0.28 -10.87 8.39
N VAL A 49 0.23 -10.67 7.17
CA VAL A 49 1.62 -10.29 6.92
C VAL A 49 1.74 -8.85 6.43
N GLY A 50 0.68 -8.06 6.64
CA GLY A 50 0.65 -6.63 6.34
C GLY A 50 0.69 -6.29 4.86
N THR A 51 0.15 -7.16 3.98
CA THR A 51 -0.01 -6.86 2.55
C THR A 51 -1.47 -6.82 2.13
N GLU A 52 -1.75 -6.00 1.12
CA GLU A 52 -3.04 -5.92 0.43
C GLU A 52 -3.07 -6.79 -0.84
N GLU A 53 -2.06 -7.64 -1.03
CA GLU A 53 -1.90 -8.51 -2.19
C GLU A 53 -2.15 -9.97 -1.82
N LEU A 54 -2.56 -10.77 -2.81
CA LEU A 54 -2.63 -12.22 -2.71
C LEU A 54 -1.24 -12.85 -2.82
N PHE A 55 -1.01 -13.89 -2.03
CA PHE A 55 0.20 -14.71 -2.11
C PHE A 55 -0.03 -15.96 -2.97
N LEU A 56 0.04 -15.77 -4.27
CA LEU A 56 -0.03 -16.84 -5.26
C LEU A 56 1.37 -17.14 -5.80
N CYS A 57 1.73 -18.42 -5.92
CA CYS A 57 3.00 -18.78 -6.56
C CYS A 57 2.99 -18.39 -8.05
N PRO A 58 4.17 -18.19 -8.67
CA PRO A 58 4.27 -17.80 -10.08
C PRO A 58 3.56 -18.76 -11.05
N GLN A 59 3.57 -20.06 -10.75
CA GLN A 59 2.92 -21.11 -11.52
C GLN A 59 1.40 -20.94 -11.48
N THR A 60 0.82 -20.77 -10.29
CA THR A 60 -0.62 -20.51 -10.12
C THR A 60 -1.04 -19.21 -10.82
N LEU A 61 -0.25 -18.14 -10.69
CA LEU A 61 -0.52 -16.87 -11.38
C LEU A 61 -0.50 -17.05 -12.90
N THR A 62 0.47 -17.81 -13.41
CA THR A 62 0.55 -18.12 -14.83
C THR A 62 -0.65 -18.94 -15.28
N MET A 63 -1.00 -20.00 -14.54
CA MET A 63 -2.18 -20.82 -14.85
C MET A 63 -3.45 -19.98 -14.88
N LEU A 64 -3.62 -19.07 -13.92
CA LEU A 64 -4.75 -18.16 -13.89
C LEU A 64 -4.80 -17.29 -15.15
N LEU A 65 -3.67 -16.67 -15.49
CA LEU A 65 -3.53 -15.82 -16.67
C LEU A 65 -3.76 -16.58 -17.99
N ALA A 66 -3.32 -17.83 -18.07
CA ALA A 66 -3.50 -18.68 -19.26
C ALA A 66 -4.95 -19.15 -19.43
N ASN A 67 -5.67 -19.39 -18.34
CA ASN A 67 -7.03 -19.94 -18.36
C ASN A 67 -8.15 -18.87 -18.25
N CYS A 68 -7.79 -17.61 -17.96
CA CYS A 68 -8.75 -16.50 -17.79
C CYS A 68 -8.42 -15.35 -18.76
N PRO A 69 -8.72 -15.48 -20.08
CA PRO A 69 -8.35 -14.46 -21.07
C PRO A 69 -9.06 -13.11 -20.89
N SER A 70 -10.14 -13.09 -20.10
CA SER A 70 -10.90 -11.87 -19.79
C SER A 70 -10.47 -11.20 -18.49
N LEU A 71 -9.44 -11.73 -17.81
CA LEU A 71 -8.94 -11.20 -16.55
C LEU A 71 -8.36 -9.80 -16.79
N SER A 72 -8.98 -8.80 -16.17
CA SER A 72 -8.57 -7.39 -16.25
C SER A 72 -7.97 -6.87 -14.95
N GLU A 73 -8.17 -7.59 -13.84
CA GLU A 73 -7.72 -7.17 -12.52
C GLU A 73 -7.28 -8.37 -11.68
N LEU A 74 -6.05 -8.28 -11.16
CA LEU A 74 -5.43 -9.32 -10.36
C LEU A 74 -4.58 -8.67 -9.26
N GLN A 75 -5.05 -8.75 -8.02
CA GLN A 75 -4.36 -8.20 -6.85
C GLN A 75 -3.26 -9.16 -6.37
N ALA A 76 -2.20 -9.32 -7.17
CA ALA A 76 -1.07 -10.18 -6.82
C ALA A 76 0.25 -9.69 -7.46
N PRO A 77 1.42 -10.02 -6.90
CA PRO A 77 2.72 -9.66 -7.49
C PRO A 77 2.99 -10.44 -8.78
N LEU A 78 3.06 -9.76 -9.93
CA LEU A 78 3.21 -10.39 -11.24
C LEU A 78 4.64 -10.41 -11.80
N HIS A 79 5.62 -9.91 -11.05
CA HIS A 79 7.00 -9.79 -11.51
C HIS A 79 7.62 -11.11 -12.00
N GLU A 80 7.43 -12.22 -11.29
CA GLU A 80 7.93 -13.53 -11.71
C GLU A 80 7.14 -14.11 -12.89
N ALA A 81 5.80 -14.00 -12.85
CA ALA A 81 4.93 -14.45 -13.94
C ALA A 81 5.27 -13.75 -15.27
N ILE A 82 5.50 -12.42 -15.24
CA ILE A 82 5.92 -11.64 -16.41
C ILE A 82 7.24 -12.14 -16.97
N MET A 83 8.23 -12.45 -16.12
CA MET A 83 9.51 -12.97 -16.59
C MET A 83 9.36 -14.33 -17.26
N LEU A 84 8.44 -15.17 -16.78
CA LEU A 84 8.21 -16.51 -17.32
C LEU A 84 7.33 -16.54 -18.58
N THR A 85 6.64 -15.46 -18.96
CA THR A 85 5.71 -15.44 -20.11
C THR A 85 6.28 -16.00 -21.41
N ASP A 86 7.57 -15.83 -21.73
CA ASP A 86 8.14 -16.33 -22.99
C ASP A 86 8.23 -17.87 -22.99
N ARG A 87 8.54 -18.46 -21.83
CA ARG A 87 8.58 -19.91 -21.66
C ARG A 87 7.18 -20.52 -21.81
N PHE A 88 6.15 -19.79 -21.38
CA PHE A 88 4.76 -20.23 -21.53
C PHE A 88 4.24 -20.04 -22.95
N GLN A 89 4.58 -18.95 -23.64
CA GLN A 89 4.27 -18.78 -25.06
C GLN A 89 4.84 -19.92 -25.90
N ALA A 90 6.02 -20.42 -25.58
CA ALA A 90 6.63 -21.55 -26.28
C ALA A 90 5.93 -22.91 -26.00
N ARG A 91 5.18 -23.04 -24.90
CA ARG A 91 4.58 -24.30 -24.43
C ARG A 91 3.06 -24.36 -24.60
N SER A 92 2.38 -23.22 -24.71
CA SER A 92 0.91 -23.14 -24.85
C SER A 92 0.51 -22.94 -26.31
N PRO A 93 -0.35 -23.80 -26.89
CA PRO A 93 -0.93 -23.59 -28.21
C PRO A 93 -2.00 -22.48 -28.24
N PHE A 94 -2.45 -22.02 -27.07
CA PHE A 94 -3.41 -20.92 -26.92
C PHE A 94 -2.67 -19.63 -26.59
N PHE A 95 -3.07 -18.55 -27.29
CA PHE A 95 -2.48 -17.21 -27.27
C PHE A 95 -2.06 -16.74 -25.87
N PRO A 96 -0.98 -15.93 -25.77
CA PRO A 96 -0.51 -15.42 -24.48
C PRO A 96 -1.65 -14.75 -23.71
N PRO A 97 -1.55 -14.68 -22.37
CA PRO A 97 -2.52 -13.94 -21.58
C PRO A 97 -2.72 -12.56 -22.20
N VAL A 98 -3.96 -12.15 -22.42
CA VAL A 98 -4.27 -10.84 -23.02
C VAL A 98 -4.05 -9.78 -21.95
N PHE A 99 -2.78 -9.43 -21.75
CA PHE A 99 -2.34 -8.38 -20.82
C PHE A 99 -2.85 -6.99 -21.22
N ASP A 100 -3.31 -6.83 -22.47
CA ASP A 100 -3.86 -5.58 -23.00
C ASP A 100 -5.11 -5.08 -22.25
N ASN A 101 -5.84 -6.01 -21.60
CA ASN A 101 -7.05 -5.68 -20.83
C ASN A 101 -6.75 -5.28 -19.39
N CYS A 102 -5.56 -5.61 -18.87
CA CYS A 102 -5.16 -5.29 -17.51
C CYS A 102 -4.69 -3.84 -17.42
N ARG A 103 -5.38 -3.05 -16.61
CA ARG A 103 -5.02 -1.64 -16.35
C ARG A 103 -4.26 -1.44 -15.05
N GLU A 104 -4.14 -2.49 -14.25
CA GLU A 104 -3.47 -2.49 -12.97
C GLU A 104 -2.39 -3.57 -12.95
N LEU A 105 -1.24 -3.22 -12.37
CA LEU A 105 -0.10 -4.12 -12.30
C LEU A 105 0.69 -3.89 -11.02
N THR A 106 0.96 -4.98 -10.31
CA THR A 106 1.84 -5.01 -9.15
C THR A 106 3.11 -5.78 -9.51
N LEU A 107 4.27 -5.14 -9.32
CA LEU A 107 5.59 -5.70 -9.56
C LEU A 107 6.42 -5.66 -8.28
N GLY A 108 6.85 -6.84 -7.85
CA GLY A 108 7.46 -7.02 -6.53
C GLY A 108 6.42 -6.98 -5.42
N SER A 109 6.88 -7.25 -4.20
CA SER A 109 6.06 -7.28 -3.00
C SER A 109 6.92 -7.08 -1.77
N TYR A 110 6.29 -6.64 -0.71
CA TYR A 110 6.92 -6.49 0.59
C TYR A 110 5.97 -6.96 1.68
N LEU A 111 6.55 -7.27 2.83
CA LEU A 111 5.85 -7.64 4.04
C LEU A 111 6.13 -6.59 5.09
N ARG A 112 5.10 -6.15 5.80
CA ARG A 112 5.26 -5.22 6.92
C ARG A 112 5.46 -6.03 8.19
N ARG A 113 6.58 -5.82 8.88
CA ARG A 113 6.89 -6.41 10.19
C ARG A 113 6.09 -5.70 11.28
N SER A 114 5.85 -6.37 12.42
CA SER A 114 5.21 -5.72 13.58
C SER A 114 6.04 -4.57 14.16
N THR A 115 7.36 -4.59 13.95
CA THR A 115 8.28 -3.49 14.28
C THR A 115 8.19 -2.29 13.32
N ARG A 116 7.22 -2.30 12.40
CA ARG A 116 7.02 -1.31 11.32
C ARG A 116 8.10 -1.29 10.24
N SER A 117 9.16 -2.08 10.36
CA SER A 117 10.09 -2.30 9.27
C SER A 117 9.46 -3.14 8.14
N ALA A 118 9.96 -3.02 6.91
CA ALA A 118 9.44 -3.78 5.77
C ALA A 118 10.49 -4.78 5.26
N THR A 119 10.09 -6.03 5.05
CA THR A 119 10.90 -7.05 4.37
C THR A 119 10.48 -7.15 2.92
N MET A 120 11.40 -6.97 1.99
CA MET A 120 11.16 -7.22 0.57
C MET A 120 11.05 -8.72 0.30
N MET A 121 9.93 -9.17 -0.27
CA MET A 121 9.74 -10.57 -0.70
C MET A 121 10.03 -10.74 -2.20
N GLY A 122 9.62 -9.75 -3.00
CA GLY A 122 9.81 -9.75 -4.44
C GLY A 122 10.36 -8.40 -4.91
N THR A 123 11.41 -8.41 -5.72
CA THR A 123 11.99 -7.17 -6.27
C THR A 123 11.81 -7.10 -7.78
N THR A 124 11.38 -5.93 -8.24
CA THR A 124 11.30 -5.64 -9.67
C THR A 124 12.68 -5.32 -10.21
N THR A 125 13.05 -5.94 -11.33
CA THR A 125 14.31 -5.71 -12.04
C THR A 125 14.09 -4.92 -13.33
N LEU A 126 15.14 -4.29 -13.88
CA LEU A 126 15.04 -3.55 -15.13
C LEU A 126 14.52 -4.38 -16.34
N PRO A 127 14.94 -5.65 -16.53
CA PRO A 127 14.35 -6.50 -17.56
C PRO A 127 12.84 -6.71 -17.37
N CYS A 128 12.40 -6.90 -16.12
CA CYS A 128 10.99 -7.11 -15.79
C CYS A 128 10.14 -5.88 -16.13
N ILE A 129 10.53 -4.68 -15.68
CA ILE A 129 9.76 -3.45 -15.97
C ILE A 129 9.74 -3.12 -17.46
N LYS A 130 10.83 -3.38 -18.19
CA LYS A 130 10.88 -3.24 -19.67
C LYS A 130 9.91 -4.18 -20.35
N LYS A 131 9.80 -5.42 -19.86
CA LYS A 131 8.89 -6.41 -20.40
C LYS A 131 7.44 -6.06 -20.07
N ALA A 132 7.17 -5.65 -18.83
CA ALA A 132 5.87 -5.15 -18.40
C ALA A 132 5.38 -3.99 -19.29
N HIS A 133 6.23 -3.01 -19.58
CA HIS A 133 5.86 -1.90 -20.47
C HIS A 133 5.45 -2.35 -21.89
N LYS A 134 6.04 -3.44 -22.41
CA LYS A 134 5.62 -4.01 -23.70
C LYS A 134 4.29 -4.75 -23.62
N LEU A 135 4.05 -5.44 -22.51
CA LEU A 135 2.87 -6.28 -22.30
C LEU A 135 1.63 -5.49 -21.86
N TYR A 136 1.81 -4.35 -21.19
CA TYR A 136 0.72 -3.54 -20.63
C TYR A 136 0.76 -2.11 -21.20
N PRO A 137 0.48 -1.91 -22.50
CA PRO A 137 0.57 -0.60 -23.14
C PRO A 137 -0.47 0.41 -22.63
N ASN A 138 -1.56 -0.07 -22.02
CA ASN A 138 -2.66 0.74 -21.50
C ASN A 138 -2.68 0.86 -19.97
N LEU A 139 -1.55 0.62 -19.30
CA LEU A 139 -1.48 0.58 -17.84
C LEU A 139 -1.84 1.95 -17.23
N GLU A 140 -2.81 1.96 -16.32
CA GLU A 140 -3.26 3.16 -15.59
C GLU A 140 -2.80 3.16 -14.13
N GLN A 141 -2.53 1.98 -13.56
CA GLN A 141 -2.07 1.80 -12.19
C GLN A 141 -0.86 0.88 -12.11
N LEU A 142 0.17 1.34 -11.40
CA LEU A 142 1.40 0.60 -11.21
C LEU A 142 1.84 0.64 -9.75
N GLN A 143 2.05 -0.53 -9.17
CA GLN A 143 2.74 -0.72 -7.90
C GLN A 143 4.09 -1.37 -8.18
N VAL A 144 5.18 -0.75 -7.72
CA VAL A 144 6.55 -1.23 -7.95
C VAL A 144 7.32 -1.22 -6.64
N SER A 145 7.84 -2.39 -6.28
CA SER A 145 8.80 -2.56 -5.20
C SER A 145 10.13 -2.99 -5.81
N THR A 146 11.20 -2.23 -5.58
CA THR A 146 12.51 -2.46 -6.22
C THR A 146 13.69 -2.08 -5.32
N VAL A 147 14.86 -2.59 -5.67
CA VAL A 147 16.16 -2.16 -5.14
C VAL A 147 17.05 -1.52 -6.21
N ASP A 148 16.59 -1.50 -7.47
CA ASP A 148 17.32 -1.02 -8.64
C ASP A 148 16.81 0.35 -9.07
N ARG A 149 17.67 1.36 -8.97
CA ARG A 149 17.33 2.73 -9.35
C ARG A 149 17.06 2.88 -10.85
N ASN A 150 17.56 1.97 -11.69
CA ASN A 150 17.25 1.98 -13.12
C ASN A 150 15.79 1.59 -13.40
N VAL A 151 15.14 0.85 -12.49
CA VAL A 151 13.71 0.58 -12.59
C VAL A 151 12.94 1.89 -12.41
N LEU A 152 13.33 2.70 -11.41
CA LEU A 152 12.71 3.99 -11.13
C LEU A 152 12.80 4.94 -12.34
N THR A 153 13.96 5.04 -12.99
CA THR A 153 14.12 5.88 -14.19
C THR A 153 13.35 5.38 -15.42
N PHE A 154 12.85 4.15 -15.39
CA PHE A 154 12.06 3.57 -16.47
C PHE A 154 10.54 3.78 -16.30
N VAL A 155 10.05 3.93 -15.07
CA VAL A 155 8.63 4.17 -14.75
C VAL A 155 7.99 5.34 -15.54
N PRO A 156 8.67 6.48 -15.81
CA PRO A 156 8.08 7.57 -16.61
C PRO A 156 7.59 7.15 -18.00
N LYS A 157 8.05 6.02 -18.53
CA LYS A 157 7.68 5.54 -19.88
C LYS A 157 6.24 5.05 -19.98
N PHE A 158 5.60 4.71 -18.87
CA PHE A 158 4.19 4.33 -18.85
C PHE A 158 3.31 5.59 -18.89
N SER A 159 3.12 6.14 -20.09
CA SER A 159 2.50 7.46 -20.32
C SER A 159 1.05 7.62 -19.85
N ARG A 160 0.34 6.52 -19.54
CA ARG A 160 -1.05 6.52 -19.10
C ARG A 160 -1.25 6.34 -17.60
N LEU A 161 -0.17 6.27 -16.82
CA LEU A 161 -0.28 6.10 -15.37
C LEU A 161 -0.98 7.29 -14.72
N LYS A 162 -1.99 6.96 -13.90
CA LYS A 162 -2.71 7.89 -13.03
C LYS A 162 -2.51 7.53 -11.56
N ARG A 163 -2.23 6.26 -11.25
CA ARG A 163 -2.04 5.76 -9.88
C ARG A 163 -0.68 5.09 -9.79
N LEU A 164 0.17 5.56 -8.88
CA LEU A 164 1.53 5.08 -8.75
C LEU A 164 1.87 4.82 -7.29
N ALA A 165 2.31 3.60 -6.99
CA ALA A 165 2.88 3.23 -5.71
C ALA A 165 4.32 2.74 -5.90
N ILE A 166 5.28 3.36 -5.23
CA ILE A 166 6.70 3.01 -5.34
C ILE A 166 7.27 2.74 -3.95
N MET A 167 7.96 1.61 -3.82
CA MET A 167 8.78 1.28 -2.66
C MET A 167 10.22 0.99 -3.09
N TYR A 168 11.17 1.55 -2.35
CA TYR A 168 12.60 1.26 -2.53
C TYR A 168 13.20 0.54 -1.31
N GLY A 169 13.61 -0.72 -1.48
CA GLY A 169 14.14 -1.56 -0.40
C GLY A 169 15.65 -1.81 -0.45
N GLY A 170 16.45 -0.89 -1.00
CA GLY A 170 17.88 -1.11 -1.22
C GLY A 170 18.69 -1.21 0.10
N ARG A 171 19.72 -2.07 0.12
CA ARG A 171 20.71 -2.09 1.21
C ARG A 171 21.44 -0.75 1.25
N GLY A 172 21.48 -0.09 2.41
CA GLY A 172 22.13 1.24 2.58
C GLY A 172 21.18 2.43 2.78
N GLY A 173 19.91 2.18 3.07
CA GLY A 173 18.95 3.19 3.52
C GLY A 173 18.03 3.74 2.43
N MET A 174 17.32 4.82 2.76
CA MET A 174 16.27 5.42 1.92
C MET A 174 16.81 5.94 0.57
N CYS A 175 16.01 5.78 -0.49
CA CYS A 175 16.30 6.35 -1.80
C CYS A 175 16.15 7.88 -1.78
N PRO A 176 17.05 8.67 -2.39
CA PRO A 176 16.80 10.09 -2.53
C PRO A 176 15.60 10.34 -3.45
N PHE A 177 14.75 11.29 -3.09
CA PHE A 177 13.61 11.70 -3.91
C PHE A 177 14.05 12.21 -5.30
N SER A 178 15.04 13.12 -5.33
CA SER A 178 15.64 13.63 -6.57
C SER A 178 16.89 12.82 -6.95
N PRO A 179 17.11 12.53 -8.24
CA PRO A 179 16.30 12.92 -9.41
C PRO A 179 15.10 12.01 -9.69
N TYR A 180 15.07 10.80 -9.12
CA TYR A 180 14.22 9.71 -9.60
C TYR A 180 12.72 10.02 -9.59
N ILE A 181 12.18 10.48 -8.47
CA ILE A 181 10.76 10.77 -8.35
C ILE A 181 10.42 12.07 -9.08
N THR A 182 11.28 13.09 -9.01
CA THR A 182 11.06 14.36 -9.71
C THR A 182 10.81 14.15 -11.20
N ASP A 183 11.66 13.37 -11.87
CA ASP A 183 11.53 13.09 -13.31
C ASP A 183 10.24 12.30 -13.61
N MET A 184 9.82 11.40 -12.71
CA MET A 184 8.55 10.69 -12.82
C MET A 184 7.36 11.63 -12.73
N LEU A 185 7.34 12.54 -11.76
CA LEU A 185 6.23 13.47 -11.58
C LEU A 185 6.13 14.45 -12.74
N GLN A 186 7.25 14.86 -13.34
CA GLN A 186 7.25 15.71 -14.53
C GLN A 186 6.62 15.04 -15.76
N ALA A 187 6.77 13.72 -15.89
CA ALA A 187 6.29 12.97 -17.03
C ALA A 187 4.83 12.46 -16.87
N LEU A 188 4.35 12.33 -15.64
CA LEU A 188 3.09 11.64 -15.33
C LEU A 188 2.04 12.58 -14.74
N HIS A 189 0.77 12.37 -15.11
CA HIS A 189 -0.37 13.12 -14.59
C HIS A 189 -1.10 12.31 -13.51
N LEU A 190 -0.48 12.22 -12.34
CA LEU A 190 -0.96 11.37 -11.25
C LEU A 190 -2.15 11.99 -10.49
N THR A 191 -3.07 11.13 -10.09
CA THR A 191 -4.16 11.39 -9.14
C THR A 191 -3.91 10.68 -7.81
N HIS A 192 -3.15 9.59 -7.82
CA HIS A 192 -2.78 8.83 -6.63
C HIS A 192 -1.27 8.59 -6.61
N LEU A 193 -0.63 8.97 -5.52
CA LEU A 193 0.81 8.80 -5.33
C LEU A 193 1.09 8.17 -3.96
N THR A 194 1.76 7.04 -3.96
CA THR A 194 2.30 6.39 -2.75
C THR A 194 3.81 6.25 -2.91
N ILE A 195 4.56 6.76 -1.94
CA ILE A 195 6.01 6.69 -1.90
C ILE A 195 6.42 6.05 -0.58
N LYS A 196 7.30 5.04 -0.64
CA LYS A 196 7.81 4.32 0.53
C LYS A 196 9.32 4.19 0.54
N PHE A 197 9.96 4.46 1.69
CA PHE A 197 11.42 4.43 1.87
C PHE A 197 12.20 5.44 1.02
N PHE A 198 11.72 6.69 0.97
CA PHE A 198 12.40 7.80 0.31
C PHE A 198 12.77 8.93 1.28
N LYS A 199 13.89 9.59 1.02
CA LYS A 199 14.38 10.73 1.80
C LYS A 199 14.40 12.03 0.99
N GLY A 200 14.20 13.14 1.69
CA GLY A 200 14.22 14.48 1.12
C GLY A 200 13.07 14.72 0.14
N ILE A 201 11.87 14.26 0.51
CA ILE A 201 10.66 14.44 -0.30
C ILE A 201 10.30 15.93 -0.32
N LEU A 202 10.13 16.47 -1.53
CA LEU A 202 9.76 17.87 -1.76
C LEU A 202 8.27 17.96 -2.12
N LEU A 203 7.43 18.33 -1.16
CA LEU A 203 6.00 18.61 -1.33
C LEU A 203 5.74 19.68 -2.40
N SER A 204 6.58 20.70 -2.52
CA SER A 204 6.49 21.76 -3.53
C SER A 204 6.64 21.21 -4.96
N THR A 205 7.47 20.18 -5.13
CA THR A 205 7.66 19.50 -6.42
C THR A 205 6.46 18.64 -6.75
N ILE A 206 5.91 17.92 -5.76
CA ILE A 206 4.69 17.12 -5.93
C ILE A 206 3.51 18.02 -6.30
N ALA A 207 3.29 19.10 -5.56
CA ALA A 207 2.23 20.08 -5.83
C ALA A 207 2.31 20.66 -7.25
N ARG A 208 3.52 21.06 -7.67
CA ARG A 208 3.75 21.66 -9.00
C ARG A 208 3.40 20.71 -10.14
N HIS A 209 3.81 19.46 -10.04
CA HIS A 209 3.71 18.50 -11.14
C HIS A 209 2.46 17.62 -11.09
N CYS A 210 1.83 17.49 -9.91
CA CYS A 210 0.60 16.72 -9.71
C CYS A 210 -0.49 17.56 -9.01
N PRO A 211 -0.97 18.66 -9.63
CA PRO A 211 -1.96 19.54 -9.02
C PRO A 211 -3.35 18.90 -8.85
N ASN A 212 -3.58 17.74 -9.48
CA ASN A 212 -4.84 17.00 -9.42
C ASN A 212 -4.79 15.81 -8.46
N LEU A 213 -3.85 15.81 -7.51
CA LEU A 213 -3.68 14.69 -6.59
C LEU A 213 -4.87 14.58 -5.61
N GLU A 214 -5.48 13.41 -5.58
CA GLU A 214 -6.62 13.06 -4.72
C GLU A 214 -6.18 12.16 -3.56
N CYS A 215 -5.13 11.36 -3.77
CA CYS A 215 -4.56 10.48 -2.74
C CYS A 215 -3.04 10.62 -2.67
N LEU A 216 -2.54 10.86 -1.47
CA LEU A 216 -1.12 10.97 -1.19
C LEU A 216 -0.73 10.09 -0.01
N SER A 217 0.31 9.28 -0.17
CA SER A 217 0.83 8.44 0.90
C SER A 217 2.34 8.51 0.97
N PHE A 218 2.86 8.82 2.16
CA PHE A 218 4.26 8.76 2.51
C PHE A 218 4.44 7.78 3.68
N LEU A 219 5.00 6.61 3.40
CA LEU A 219 5.26 5.59 4.42
C LEU A 219 6.77 5.37 4.54
N ASP A 220 7.28 5.38 5.76
CA ASP A 220 8.69 5.27 6.09
C ASP A 220 9.56 6.25 5.28
N CYS A 221 9.15 7.52 5.25
CA CYS A 221 9.78 8.56 4.45
C CYS A 221 10.37 9.69 5.32
N ASN A 222 11.17 10.54 4.70
CA ASN A 222 11.61 11.80 5.29
C ASN A 222 11.25 12.96 4.35
N LEU A 223 10.47 13.90 4.86
CA LEU A 223 10.07 15.13 4.17
C LEU A 223 11.16 16.19 4.35
N SER A 224 11.45 16.95 3.30
CA SER A 224 12.27 18.15 3.45
C SER A 224 11.48 19.27 4.13
N ASP A 225 12.12 20.01 5.03
CA ASP A 225 11.56 21.22 5.63
C ASP A 225 11.51 22.33 4.58
N GLU A 226 10.36 22.45 3.89
CA GLU A 226 10.12 23.47 2.89
C GLU A 226 8.72 24.09 3.02
N ALA A 227 8.60 25.34 2.62
CA ALA A 227 7.32 26.02 2.53
C ALA A 227 6.60 25.60 1.24
N VAL A 228 5.39 25.08 1.38
CA VAL A 228 4.48 24.81 0.26
C VAL A 228 3.59 26.04 0.03
N GLN A 229 3.29 26.33 -1.24
CA GLN A 229 2.35 27.42 -1.55
C GLN A 229 0.94 27.05 -1.06
N PRO A 230 0.24 27.95 -0.35
CA PRO A 230 -1.11 27.67 0.13
C PRO A 230 -2.04 27.23 -1.00
N GLY A 231 -2.88 26.22 -0.72
CA GLY A 231 -3.83 25.69 -1.70
C GLY A 231 -3.23 24.71 -2.72
N SER A 232 -2.02 24.20 -2.47
CA SER A 232 -1.34 23.23 -3.35
C SER A 232 -2.04 21.87 -3.43
N PHE A 233 -2.78 21.48 -2.39
CA PHE A 233 -3.38 20.15 -2.25
C PHE A 233 -4.91 20.19 -2.09
N THR A 234 -5.59 21.15 -2.73
CA THR A 234 -7.04 21.38 -2.58
C THR A 234 -7.94 20.22 -3.02
N LYS A 235 -7.44 19.33 -3.88
CA LYS A 235 -8.16 18.12 -4.33
C LYS A 235 -7.89 16.89 -3.47
N LEU A 236 -6.98 16.97 -2.51
CA LEU A 236 -6.58 15.84 -1.70
C LEU A 236 -7.74 15.39 -0.80
N ARG A 237 -8.13 14.12 -0.94
CA ARG A 237 -9.21 13.48 -0.17
C ARG A 237 -8.70 12.39 0.77
N SER A 238 -7.59 11.77 0.39
CA SER A 238 -6.98 10.68 1.16
C SER A 238 -5.51 10.99 1.43
N LEU A 239 -5.11 10.90 2.70
CA LEU A 239 -3.74 11.14 3.14
C LEU A 239 -3.30 10.01 4.07
N ALA A 240 -2.12 9.45 3.81
CA ALA A 240 -1.51 8.43 4.65
C ALA A 240 -0.07 8.81 4.98
N LEU A 241 0.24 8.89 6.27
CA LEU A 241 1.54 9.33 6.78
C LEU A 241 2.02 8.39 7.87
N SER A 242 3.21 7.83 7.74
CA SER A 242 3.88 7.14 8.86
C SER A 242 4.67 8.14 9.72
N ASP A 243 5.20 7.71 10.87
CA ASP A 243 6.17 8.41 11.76
C ASP A 243 7.44 8.83 10.99
N CYS A 244 7.26 9.77 10.05
CA CYS A 244 8.31 10.56 9.43
C CYS A 244 8.70 11.65 10.44
N ASN A 245 9.85 12.31 10.27
CA ASN A 245 10.15 13.51 11.06
C ASN A 245 9.07 14.58 10.76
N MET A 246 8.03 14.64 11.59
CA MET A 246 6.82 15.44 11.39
C MET A 246 7.05 16.85 11.93
N ASP A 247 7.67 17.68 11.11
CA ASP A 247 7.94 19.09 11.38
C ASP A 247 6.83 20.01 10.80
N LYS A 248 7.19 21.23 10.40
CA LYS A 248 6.30 22.21 9.77
C LYS A 248 5.66 21.69 8.48
N ALA A 249 6.31 20.80 7.73
CA ALA A 249 5.79 20.25 6.49
C ALA A 249 4.52 19.41 6.73
N PHE A 250 4.46 18.69 7.86
CA PHE A 250 3.28 17.90 8.26
C PHE A 250 2.04 18.75 8.43
N PHE A 251 2.11 19.78 9.27
CA PHE A 251 0.98 20.68 9.52
C PHE A 251 0.64 21.55 8.31
N THR A 252 1.63 21.90 7.49
CA THR A 252 1.39 22.60 6.21
C THR A 252 0.55 21.75 5.27
N LEU A 253 0.91 20.47 5.10
CA LEU A 253 0.16 19.55 4.25
C LEU A 253 -1.27 19.33 4.74
N LEU A 254 -1.45 19.12 6.06
CA LEU A 254 -2.78 18.96 6.64
C LEU A 254 -3.62 20.23 6.49
N LYS A 255 -3.02 21.41 6.69
CA LYS A 255 -3.73 22.69 6.53
C LYS A 255 -4.19 22.91 5.09
N ASP A 256 -3.36 22.58 4.10
CA ASP A 256 -3.73 22.72 2.68
C ASP A 256 -4.76 21.67 2.20
N ALA A 257 -4.87 20.55 2.92
CA ALA A 257 -5.80 19.46 2.64
C ALA A 257 -7.12 19.63 3.43
N GLU A 258 -7.77 20.80 3.34
CA GLU A 258 -9.02 21.07 4.07
C GLU A 258 -10.15 20.08 3.70
N GLY A 259 -10.14 19.59 2.47
CA GLY A 259 -11.14 18.67 1.92
C GLY A 259 -10.93 17.19 2.25
N LEU A 260 -10.08 16.87 3.24
CA LEU A 260 -9.69 15.51 3.57
C LEU A 260 -10.86 14.71 4.16
N THR A 261 -11.15 13.55 3.55
CA THR A 261 -12.21 12.62 3.99
C THR A 261 -11.65 11.35 4.62
N ASN A 262 -10.40 11.00 4.30
CA ASN A 262 -9.70 9.83 4.82
C ASN A 262 -8.28 10.21 5.28
N LEU A 263 -7.97 9.93 6.54
CA LEU A 263 -6.63 10.11 7.09
C LEU A 263 -6.15 8.83 7.75
N HIS A 264 -4.96 8.39 7.34
CA HIS A 264 -4.21 7.33 8.00
C HIS A 264 -2.93 7.90 8.60
N LEU A 265 -2.80 7.79 9.91
CA LEU A 265 -1.57 8.07 10.64
C LEU A 265 -1.04 6.76 11.20
N ASP A 266 0.20 6.46 10.88
CA ASP A 266 0.91 5.27 11.32
C ASP A 266 2.09 5.68 12.19
N GLY A 267 1.92 5.56 13.51
CA GLY A 267 2.92 6.06 14.44
C GLY A 267 2.39 6.80 15.64
N GLY A 268 3.01 6.56 16.80
CA GLY A 268 2.57 7.18 18.05
C GLY A 268 2.82 8.69 18.06
N TRP A 269 3.97 9.13 17.54
CA TRP A 269 4.35 10.55 17.55
C TRP A 269 3.47 11.39 16.64
N GLY A 270 3.27 10.96 15.39
CA GLY A 270 2.39 11.65 14.46
C GLY A 270 0.95 11.74 14.93
N ILE A 271 0.43 10.66 15.52
CA ILE A 271 -0.92 10.64 16.10
C ILE A 271 -1.02 11.62 17.27
N ALA A 272 -0.06 11.62 18.19
CA ALA A 272 -0.04 12.54 19.33
C ALA A 272 0.01 14.01 18.87
N LEU A 273 0.89 14.33 17.92
CA LEU A 273 1.01 15.68 17.34
C LEU A 273 -0.28 16.13 16.66
N TYR A 274 -0.93 15.24 15.91
CA TYR A 274 -2.18 15.60 15.23
C TYR A 274 -3.33 15.85 16.21
N ILE A 275 -3.45 15.05 17.26
CA ILE A 275 -4.51 15.22 18.28
C ILE A 275 -4.31 16.54 19.05
N LYS A 276 -3.09 16.78 19.55
CA LYS A 276 -2.73 17.96 20.35
C LYS A 276 -2.69 19.24 19.52
N GLY A 277 -2.37 19.12 18.23
CA GLY A 277 -2.07 20.25 17.37
C GLY A 277 -0.61 20.71 17.45
N PRO A 278 -0.26 21.76 16.69
CA PRO A 278 1.10 22.26 16.64
C PRO A 278 1.52 22.87 17.98
N ALA A 279 2.81 22.73 18.32
CA ALA A 279 3.36 23.29 19.56
C ALA A 279 3.39 24.83 19.59
N GLU A 280 3.41 25.47 18.41
CA GLU A 280 3.39 26.93 18.29
C GLU A 280 1.95 27.46 18.48
N PRO A 281 1.68 28.26 19.54
CA PRO A 281 0.32 28.71 19.87
C PRO A 281 -0.38 29.55 18.79
N LEU A 282 0.41 30.09 17.85
CA LEU A 282 -0.06 30.97 16.79
C LEU A 282 -0.62 30.22 15.57
N GLN A 283 -0.44 28.90 15.51
CA GLN A 283 -0.99 28.08 14.44
C GLN A 283 -2.15 27.24 14.98
N PRO A 284 -3.40 27.48 14.56
CA PRO A 284 -4.50 26.61 14.96
C PRO A 284 -4.31 25.21 14.37
N ARG A 285 -4.71 24.19 15.13
CA ARG A 285 -4.79 22.81 14.63
C ARG A 285 -5.65 22.77 13.35
N PRO A 286 -5.22 22.09 12.28
CA PRO A 286 -6.06 21.83 11.12
C PRO A 286 -7.37 21.14 11.53
N ILE A 287 -8.50 21.64 11.01
CA ILE A 287 -9.82 21.07 11.29
C ILE A 287 -10.37 20.47 10.00
N HIS A 288 -10.56 19.16 9.98
CA HIS A 288 -11.07 18.43 8.83
C HIS A 288 -12.53 18.04 9.07
N ARG A 289 -13.45 18.98 8.79
CA ARG A 289 -14.88 18.79 9.09
C ARG A 289 -15.53 17.69 8.26
N GLU A 290 -15.02 17.47 7.05
CA GLU A 290 -15.48 16.44 6.11
C GLU A 290 -14.85 15.06 6.35
N MET A 291 -14.08 14.90 7.44
CA MET A 291 -13.42 13.64 7.76
C MET A 291 -14.46 12.54 8.00
N GLU A 292 -14.42 11.47 7.20
CA GLU A 292 -15.32 10.31 7.34
C GLU A 292 -14.60 9.09 7.93
N PHE A 293 -13.31 8.92 7.59
CA PHE A 293 -12.49 7.76 7.94
C PHE A 293 -11.17 8.18 8.58
N LEU A 294 -10.94 7.76 9.82
CA LEU A 294 -9.69 8.01 10.53
C LEU A 294 -9.04 6.68 10.94
N ASN A 295 -7.81 6.44 10.51
CA ASN A 295 -7.00 5.30 10.94
C ASN A 295 -5.82 5.79 11.77
N LEU A 296 -5.86 5.50 13.08
CA LEU A 296 -4.80 5.78 14.06
C LEU A 296 -4.08 4.46 14.36
N ASP A 297 -3.10 4.13 13.52
CA ASP A 297 -2.32 2.88 13.59
C ASP A 297 -1.25 2.99 14.69
N THR A 298 -1.71 2.76 15.92
CA THR A 298 -0.91 2.70 17.14
C THR A 298 -1.57 1.80 18.16
N ASN A 299 -0.75 1.11 18.95
CA ASN A 299 -1.16 0.38 20.15
C ASN A 299 -0.85 1.16 21.44
N TRP A 300 -0.30 2.39 21.34
CA TRP A 300 0.06 3.20 22.50
C TRP A 300 -1.19 3.64 23.27
N SER A 301 -1.09 3.60 24.59
CA SER A 301 -2.10 4.16 25.49
C SER A 301 -2.17 5.69 25.35
N LEU A 302 -3.27 6.29 25.83
CA LEU A 302 -3.41 7.74 25.85
C LEU A 302 -2.27 8.38 26.65
N ARG A 303 -1.89 7.75 27.76
CA ARG A 303 -0.73 8.16 28.58
C ARG A 303 0.59 8.09 27.83
N ALA A 304 0.82 7.07 27.02
CA ALA A 304 2.05 6.93 26.23
C ALA A 304 2.12 7.94 25.07
N LEU A 305 0.97 8.35 24.53
CA LEU A 305 0.86 9.46 23.58
C LEU A 305 0.94 10.84 24.26
N ASP A 306 0.98 10.87 25.60
CA ASP A 306 0.87 12.08 26.42
C ASP A 306 -0.41 12.89 26.11
N VAL A 307 -1.49 12.21 25.71
CA VAL A 307 -2.78 12.80 25.35
C VAL A 307 -3.79 12.56 26.47
N SER A 308 -4.48 13.61 26.90
CA SER A 308 -5.61 13.52 27.84
C SER A 308 -6.90 13.06 27.13
N PRO A 309 -7.84 12.41 27.86
CA PRO A 309 -9.15 12.08 27.31
C PRO A 309 -9.91 13.30 26.75
N GLU A 310 -9.77 14.46 27.38
CA GLU A 310 -10.40 15.72 26.97
C GLU A 310 -9.85 16.23 25.64
N GLU A 311 -8.53 16.15 25.41
CA GLU A 311 -7.90 16.50 24.13
C GLU A 311 -8.37 15.58 23.01
N LEU A 312 -8.43 14.26 23.25
CA LEU A 312 -8.96 13.31 22.28
C LEU A 312 -10.42 13.62 21.95
N ARG A 313 -11.25 13.94 22.95
CA ARG A 313 -12.66 14.30 22.72
C ARG A 313 -12.79 15.58 21.88
N SER A 314 -12.11 16.65 22.28
CA SER A 314 -12.07 17.90 21.52
C SER A 314 -11.56 17.72 20.09
N PHE A 315 -10.65 16.78 19.89
CA PHE A 315 -10.21 16.36 18.58
C PHE A 315 -11.32 15.71 17.75
N ILE A 316 -12.01 14.72 18.29
CA ILE A 316 -13.10 14.03 17.60
C ILE A 316 -14.30 14.95 17.36
N ASP A 317 -14.64 15.82 18.32
CA ASP A 317 -15.73 16.80 18.21
C ASP A 317 -15.54 17.75 17.01
N SER A 318 -14.30 17.94 16.57
CA SER A 318 -13.98 18.76 15.40
C SER A 318 -14.24 18.06 14.05
N MET A 319 -14.61 16.79 14.07
CA MET A 319 -14.87 15.92 12.92
C MET A 319 -16.32 15.39 12.95
N PRO A 320 -17.33 16.24 12.74
CA PRO A 320 -18.74 15.85 12.87
C PRO A 320 -19.20 14.79 11.85
N MET A 321 -18.46 14.62 10.74
CA MET A 321 -18.77 13.63 9.71
C MET A 321 -18.09 12.28 9.94
N LEU A 322 -17.37 12.11 11.05
CA LEU A 322 -16.60 10.89 11.30
C LEU A 322 -17.55 9.69 11.45
N ARG A 323 -17.39 8.71 10.55
CA ARG A 323 -18.20 7.48 10.54
C ARG A 323 -17.43 6.28 11.04
N ARG A 324 -16.10 6.28 10.85
CA ARG A 324 -15.25 5.14 11.19
C ARG A 324 -13.92 5.59 11.78
N LEU A 325 -13.56 4.98 12.90
CA LEU A 325 -12.24 5.08 13.50
C LEU A 325 -11.60 3.70 13.61
N SER A 326 -10.37 3.56 13.11
CA SER A 326 -9.59 2.34 13.20
C SER A 326 -8.38 2.57 14.10
N THR A 327 -8.19 1.73 15.11
CA THR A 327 -7.01 1.78 16.01
C THR A 327 -6.83 0.49 16.79
N ASP A 328 -5.59 0.16 17.12
CA ASP A 328 -5.21 -0.92 18.03
C ASP A 328 -5.07 -0.45 19.50
N SER A 329 -5.13 0.86 19.76
CA SER A 329 -5.05 1.44 21.11
C SER A 329 -6.32 1.18 21.91
N TYR A 330 -6.20 0.43 23.00
CA TYR A 330 -7.32 0.12 23.89
C TYR A 330 -7.97 1.38 24.48
N ASP A 331 -7.17 2.34 24.94
CA ASP A 331 -7.66 3.57 25.58
C ASP A 331 -8.45 4.45 24.61
N ILE A 332 -7.94 4.63 23.38
CA ILE A 332 -8.66 5.40 22.34
C ILE A 332 -10.00 4.72 22.05
N ARG A 333 -10.02 3.39 21.90
CA ARG A 333 -11.27 2.64 21.65
C ARG A 333 -12.27 2.82 22.78
N LEU A 334 -11.82 2.67 24.03
CA LEU A 334 -12.68 2.82 25.20
C LEU A 334 -13.28 4.23 25.27
N CYS A 335 -12.50 5.27 24.97
CA CYS A 335 -12.99 6.64 24.87
C CYS A 335 -14.07 6.76 23.78
N MET A 336 -13.80 6.25 22.58
CA MET A 336 -14.74 6.31 21.45
C MET A 336 -16.04 5.55 21.71
N GLN A 337 -15.99 4.37 22.33
CA GLN A 337 -17.17 3.58 22.67
C GLN A 337 -18.09 4.31 23.66
N ASN A 338 -17.50 5.03 24.62
CA ASN A 338 -18.26 5.71 25.66
C ASN A 338 -18.85 7.05 25.20
N TYR A 339 -18.12 7.82 24.38
CA TYR A 339 -18.52 9.19 24.03
C TYR A 339 -19.07 9.34 22.60
N TYR A 340 -18.71 8.44 21.68
CA TYR A 340 -19.04 8.56 20.25
C TYR A 340 -19.63 7.25 19.68
N PRO A 341 -20.78 6.77 20.20
CA PRO A 341 -21.34 5.46 19.81
C PRO A 341 -21.79 5.38 18.34
N HIS A 342 -21.90 6.52 17.64
CA HIS A 342 -22.21 6.58 16.21
C HIS A 342 -20.98 6.26 15.33
N VAL A 343 -19.75 6.35 15.87
CA VAL A 343 -18.52 6.07 15.14
C VAL A 343 -18.24 4.56 15.19
N LYS A 344 -18.19 3.93 14.02
CA LYS A 344 -17.85 2.51 13.92
C LYS A 344 -16.36 2.29 14.22
N LEU A 345 -16.06 1.47 15.22
CA LEU A 345 -14.70 1.09 15.54
C LEU A 345 -14.25 -0.15 14.77
N THR A 346 -13.06 -0.09 14.19
CA THR A 346 -12.41 -1.25 13.55
C THR A 346 -10.99 -1.46 14.05
N TRP A 347 -10.49 -2.68 13.89
CA TRP A 347 -9.07 -2.99 14.08
C TRP A 347 -8.34 -2.73 12.76
N PRO A 348 -7.19 -2.03 12.76
CA PRO A 348 -6.30 -1.95 11.60
C PRO A 348 -5.79 -3.33 11.18
N THR A 349 -5.49 -4.18 12.17
CA THR A 349 -5.01 -5.55 11.96
C THR A 349 -6.17 -6.56 11.94
N CYS A 350 -6.05 -7.62 11.13
CA CYS A 350 -7.03 -8.70 11.13
C CYS A 350 -6.64 -9.78 12.14
N THR A 351 -7.44 -9.90 13.20
CA THR A 351 -7.21 -10.87 14.28
C THR A 351 -7.28 -12.33 13.81
N THR A 352 -8.18 -12.66 12.88
CA THR A 352 -8.27 -14.00 12.28
C THR A 352 -6.99 -14.35 11.52
N CYS A 353 -6.51 -13.42 10.71
CA CYS A 353 -5.23 -13.54 10.03
C CYS A 353 -4.08 -13.75 11.01
N MET A 354 -4.01 -12.95 12.08
CA MET A 354 -2.97 -13.11 13.09
C MET A 354 -3.02 -14.48 13.80
N ALA A 355 -4.22 -15.00 14.06
CA ALA A 355 -4.39 -16.25 14.80
C ALA A 355 -4.14 -17.50 13.93
N GLU A 356 -4.54 -17.47 12.66
CA GLU A 356 -4.59 -18.66 11.82
C GLU A 356 -3.43 -18.77 10.83
N PHE A 357 -2.84 -17.66 10.37
CA PHE A 357 -1.77 -17.68 9.36
C PHE A 357 -0.57 -18.58 9.71
N PRO A 358 0.04 -18.54 10.92
CA PRO A 358 1.17 -19.41 11.23
C PRO A 358 0.82 -20.90 11.32
N LYS A 359 -0.47 -21.24 11.49
CA LYS A 359 -0.91 -22.64 11.71
C LYS A 359 -1.07 -23.43 10.42
N VAL A 360 -1.01 -22.79 9.26
CA VAL A 360 -1.38 -23.41 7.98
C VAL A 360 -0.28 -24.32 7.44
N ASN A 361 0.98 -23.87 7.42
CA ASN A 361 2.13 -24.70 7.01
C ASN A 361 3.46 -24.11 7.51
N LEU A 362 4.55 -24.90 7.36
CA LEU A 362 5.90 -24.53 7.82
C LEU A 362 6.46 -23.25 7.16
N VAL A 363 6.12 -22.97 5.90
CA VAL A 363 6.61 -21.76 5.21
C VAL A 363 5.94 -20.52 5.79
N GLN A 364 4.64 -20.59 6.05
CA GLN A 364 3.90 -19.49 6.68
C GLN A 364 4.30 -19.30 8.13
N ASP A 365 4.55 -20.39 8.86
CA ASP A 365 5.11 -20.33 10.20
C ASP A 365 6.47 -19.62 10.21
N TYR A 366 7.36 -19.97 9.27
CA TYR A 366 8.64 -19.29 9.12
C TYR A 366 8.50 -17.80 8.77
N ILE A 367 7.64 -17.45 7.82
CA ILE A 367 7.37 -16.05 7.45
C ILE A 367 6.82 -15.30 8.66
N TRP A 368 5.84 -15.86 9.36
CA TRP A 368 5.23 -15.26 10.54
C TRP A 368 6.27 -14.97 11.62
N HIS A 369 7.11 -15.94 11.97
CA HIS A 369 8.18 -15.76 12.93
C HIS A 369 9.22 -14.72 12.46
N SER A 370 9.54 -14.66 11.17
CA SER A 370 10.43 -13.64 10.59
C SER A 370 9.85 -12.22 10.61
N LEU A 371 8.52 -12.07 10.75
CA LEU A 371 7.84 -10.78 10.82
C LEU A 371 7.58 -10.29 12.25
N HIS A 372 7.56 -11.21 13.21
CA HIS A 372 7.11 -10.96 14.59
C HIS A 372 8.12 -11.29 15.68
N ILE A 373 9.22 -11.97 15.36
CA ILE A 373 10.37 -12.06 16.26
C ILE A 373 11.22 -10.80 16.05
N ASP A 374 11.43 -10.03 17.12
CA ASP A 374 12.43 -8.98 17.15
C ASP A 374 13.81 -9.63 16.93
N ASN A 375 14.38 -9.44 15.75
CA ASN A 375 15.80 -9.71 15.56
C ASN A 375 16.56 -8.72 16.45
N ASN A 376 17.05 -9.20 17.59
CA ASN A 376 17.99 -8.48 18.47
C ASN A 376 19.32 -8.10 17.77
N GLU A 377 19.45 -8.33 16.47
CA GLU A 377 20.67 -8.12 15.68
C GLU A 377 20.85 -6.66 15.22
N ASP A 378 19.85 -5.78 15.34
CA ASP A 378 19.97 -4.36 14.97
C ASP A 378 20.49 -3.46 16.12
N CYS A 379 20.95 -4.03 17.23
CA CYS A 379 21.51 -3.30 18.39
C CYS A 379 23.05 -3.36 18.51
N GLU A 380 23.76 -4.03 17.61
CA GLU A 380 25.23 -4.03 17.57
C GLU A 380 25.73 -3.15 16.42
N ASP A 381 25.69 -1.83 16.62
CA ASP A 381 26.64 -0.85 16.06
C ASP A 381 26.26 0.55 16.57
N THR A 382 26.65 0.86 17.81
CA THR A 382 26.79 2.23 18.34
C THR A 382 28.23 2.52 18.71
#